data_AF-A0A923BIL7-F1
#
_entry.id   AF-A0A923BIL7-F1
#
_cell.length_a   1.000
_cell.length_b   1.000
_cell.length_c   1.000
_cell.angle_alpha   90.00
_cell.angle_beta   90.00
_cell.angle_gamma   90.00
#
_symmetry.space_group_name_H-M   'P 1'
#
loop_
_entity.id
_entity.type
_entity.pdbx_description
1 polymer ?
#
loop_
_entity_poly.entity_id
_entity_poly.type
_entity_poly.pdbx_seq_one_letter_code
_entity_poly.pdbx_strand_id
1 'polypeptide(L)'
;MLAALSLLWGALGLLGAIPAMFAVMMFDAPGSETNLPTIAAAASSFTFPLVCLFTIVASWAAYSSGTSQRALQITALPLINLVVGSGAFAWIEWMQGGKFTG
;
A
#
# COMPACT_ATOMS: atom_id res chain seq x y z
N MET A 1 -20.54 4.77 -7.91
CA MET A 1 -19.45 5.05 -6.96
C MET A 1 -18.51 3.85 -6.80
N LEU A 2 -19.01 2.68 -6.38
CA LEU A 2 -18.17 1.48 -6.17
C LEU A 2 -17.36 1.08 -7.41
N ALA A 3 -17.98 1.07 -8.60
CA ALA A 3 -17.29 0.76 -9.85
C ALA A 3 -16.12 1.73 -10.16
N ALA A 4 -16.31 3.03 -9.93
CA ALA A 4 -15.25 4.03 -10.13
C ALA A 4 -14.09 3.81 -9.16
N LEU A 5 -14.38 3.50 -7.89
CA LEU A 5 -13.37 3.13 -6.89
C LEU A 5 -12.65 1.83 -7.27
N SER A 6 -13.36 0.83 -7.82
CA SER A 6 -12.73 -0.40 -8.30
C SER A 6 -11.76 -0.14 -9.46
N LEU A 7 -12.13 0.74 -10.41
CA LEU A 7 -11.25 1.11 -11.51
C LEU A 7 -10.01 1.87 -11.01
N LEU A 8 -10.20 2.81 -10.08
CA LEU A 8 -9.11 3.53 -9.44
C LEU A 8 -8.14 2.57 -8.73
N TRP A 9 -8.65 1.70 -7.86
CA TRP A 9 -7.82 0.74 -7.14
C TRP A 9 -7.21 -0.32 -8.05
N GLY A 10 -7.90 -0.72 -9.13
CA GLY A 10 -7.36 -1.63 -10.12
C GLY A 10 -6.17 -1.04 -10.85
N ALA A 11 -6.30 0.20 -11.32
CA ALA A 11 -5.22 0.93 -11.99
C ALA A 11 -4.04 1.19 -11.03
N LEU A 12 -4.30 1.67 -9.82
CA LEU A 12 -3.26 1.90 -8.81
C LEU A 12 -2.60 0.61 -8.35
N GLY A 13 -3.35 -0.48 -8.21
CA GLY A 13 -2.79 -1.79 -7.89
C GLY A 13 -1.85 -2.30 -8.98
N LEU A 14 -2.21 -2.13 -10.26
CA LEU A 14 -1.33 -2.49 -11.38
C LEU A 14 -0.06 -1.62 -11.41
N LEU A 15 -0.19 -0.30 -11.24
CA LEU A 15 0.96 0.60 -11.16
C LEU A 15 1.84 0.30 -9.94
N GLY A 16 1.22 -0.04 -8.82
CA GLY A 16 1.87 -0.43 -7.57
C GLY A 16 2.60 -1.77 -7.64
N ALA A 17 2.34 -2.60 -8.64
CA ALA A 17 3.09 -3.84 -8.84
C ALA A 17 4.57 -3.58 -9.15
N ILE A 18 4.87 -2.48 -9.85
CA ILE A 18 6.26 -2.09 -10.17
C ILE A 18 7.08 -1.86 -8.89
N PRO A 19 6.72 -0.93 -7.99
CA PRO A 19 7.46 -0.75 -6.74
C PRO A 19 7.42 -1.98 -5.84
N ALA A 20 6.36 -2.79 -5.87
CA ALA A 20 6.30 -4.05 -5.12
C ALA A 20 7.40 -5.04 -5.53
N MET A 21 7.69 -5.14 -6.84
CA MET A 21 8.76 -6.01 -7.35
C MET A 21 10.15 -5.56 -6.89
N PHE A 22 10.35 -4.25 -6.71
CA PHE A 22 11.63 -3.67 -6.28
C PHE A 22 11.72 -3.45 -4.77
N ALA A 23 10.64 -3.68 -4.01
CA ALA A 23 10.60 -3.42 -2.57
C ALA A 23 11.69 -4.17 -1.78
N VAL A 24 12.08 -5.36 -2.23
CA VAL A 24 13.12 -6.18 -1.58
C VAL A 24 14.51 -5.51 -1.68
N MET A 25 14.78 -4.73 -2.73
CA MET A 25 16.06 -4.04 -2.89
C MET A 25 16.32 -2.96 -1.83
N MET A 26 15.29 -2.51 -1.10
CA MET A 26 15.47 -1.62 0.04
C MET A 26 16.30 -2.27 1.16
N PHE A 27 16.39 -3.60 1.18
CA PHE A 27 17.15 -4.37 2.16
C PHE A 27 18.61 -4.66 1.76
N ASP A 28 19.05 -4.19 0.59
CA ASP A 28 20.46 -4.31 0.18
C ASP A 28 21.38 -3.35 0.95
N ALA A 29 20.81 -2.35 1.63
CA ALA A 29 21.54 -1.37 2.41
C ALA A 29 21.89 -1.92 3.82
N PRO A 30 23.11 -1.71 4.35
CA PRO A 30 23.49 -2.21 5.67
C PRO A 30 22.59 -1.68 6.80
N GLY A 31 22.07 -2.56 7.66
CA GLY A 31 21.24 -2.19 8.81
C GLY A 31 19.77 -1.88 8.46
N SER A 32 19.39 -1.98 7.18
CA SER A 32 18.01 -1.79 6.72
C SER A 32 17.01 -2.78 7.32
N GLU A 33 17.48 -3.98 7.69
CA GLU A 33 16.70 -5.04 8.32
C GLU A 33 16.22 -4.72 9.74
N THR A 34 16.78 -3.68 10.37
CA THR A 34 16.35 -3.17 11.68
C THR A 34 15.75 -1.77 11.62
N ASN A 35 15.82 -1.11 10.46
CA ASN A 35 15.31 0.25 10.25
C ASN A 35 13.79 0.22 10.02
N LEU A 36 13.02 0.61 11.04
CA LEU A 36 11.56 0.60 11.02
C LEU A 36 10.94 1.33 9.80
N PRO A 37 11.32 2.58 9.47
CA PRO A 37 10.91 3.25 8.24
C PRO A 37 11.13 2.43 6.97
N THR A 38 12.30 1.80 6.82
CA THR A 38 12.61 0.98 5.64
C THR A 38 11.73 -0.25 5.58
N ILE A 39 11.54 -0.94 6.70
CA ILE A 39 10.64 -2.11 6.81
C ILE A 39 9.21 -1.70 6.45
N ALA A 40 8.72 -0.57 6.98
CA ALA A 40 7.38 -0.06 6.70
C ALA A 40 7.21 0.31 5.21
N ALA A 41 8.19 1.00 4.62
CA ALA A 41 8.16 1.37 3.20
C ALA A 41 8.16 0.14 2.28
N ALA A 42 8.99 -0.86 2.58
CA ALA A 42 9.04 -2.11 1.83
C ALA A 42 7.73 -2.91 1.98
N ALA A 43 7.23 -3.06 3.22
CA ALA A 43 5.99 -3.77 3.50
C ALA A 43 4.78 -3.09 2.83
N SER A 44 4.68 -1.77 2.90
CA SER A 44 3.64 -1.00 2.20
C SER A 44 3.72 -1.20 0.69
N SER A 45 4.92 -1.03 0.11
CA SER A 45 5.12 -1.19 -1.34
C SER A 45 4.74 -2.60 -1.82
N PHE A 46 5.14 -3.63 -1.08
CA PHE A 46 4.86 -5.02 -1.40
C PHE A 46 3.37 -5.38 -1.26
N THR A 47 2.73 -4.91 -0.19
CA THR A 47 1.32 -5.27 0.12
C THR A 47 0.31 -4.41 -0.63
N PHE A 48 0.66 -3.21 -1.08
CA PHE A 48 -0.25 -2.28 -1.75
C PHE A 48 -1.03 -2.88 -2.93
N PRO A 49 -0.40 -3.54 -3.93
CA PRO A 49 -1.15 -4.14 -5.05
C PRO A 49 -2.13 -5.22 -4.57
N LEU A 50 -1.73 -6.03 -3.57
CA LEU A 50 -2.58 -7.08 -3.00
C LEU A 50 -3.78 -6.48 -2.25
N VAL A 51 -3.56 -5.42 -1.47
CA VAL A 51 -4.62 -4.71 -0.74
C VAL A 51 -5.60 -4.07 -1.73
N CYS A 52 -5.13 -3.50 -2.84
CA CYS A 52 -5.99 -2.95 -3.88
C CYS A 52 -6.90 -4.03 -4.49
N LEU A 53 -6.34 -5.17 -4.90
CA LEU A 53 -7.09 -6.28 -5.48
C LEU A 53 -8.08 -6.88 -4.48
N PHE A 54 -7.63 -7.12 -3.25
CA PHE A 54 -8.48 -7.62 -2.17
C PHE A 54 -9.66 -6.69 -1.91
N THR A 55 -9.41 -5.39 -1.87
CA THR A 55 -10.42 -4.36 -1.63
C THR A 55 -11.51 -4.38 -2.70
N ILE A 56 -11.15 -4.55 -3.97
CA ILE A 56 -12.11 -4.67 -5.07
C ILE A 56 -13.03 -5.86 -4.79
N VAL A 57 -12.47 -7.06 -4.62
CA VAL A 57 -13.25 -8.29 -4.42
C VAL A 57 -14.12 -8.20 -3.16
N ALA A 58 -13.55 -7.80 -2.03
CA ALA A 58 -14.23 -7.73 -0.74
C ALA A 58 -15.35 -6.67 -0.74
N SER A 59 -15.15 -5.53 -1.40
CA SER A 59 -16.16 -4.46 -1.46
C SER A 59 -17.37 -4.87 -2.31
N TRP A 60 -17.17 -5.60 -3.42
CA TRP A 60 -18.26 -6.16 -4.22
C TRP A 60 -19.02 -7.25 -3.47
N ALA A 61 -18.34 -8.12 -2.71
CA ALA A 61 -18.99 -9.13 -1.85
C ALA A 61 -19.83 -8.49 -0.73
N ALA A 62 -19.34 -7.41 -0.11
CA ALA A 62 -20.10 -6.66 0.88
C ALA A 62 -21.30 -5.92 0.27
N TYR A 63 -21.16 -5.44 -0.97
CA TYR A 63 -22.24 -4.78 -1.69
C TYR A 63 -23.35 -5.76 -2.09
N SER A 64 -23.01 -6.95 -2.58
CA SER A 64 -23.99 -7.99 -2.95
C SER A 64 -24.77 -8.52 -1.73
N SER A 65 -24.18 -8.43 -0.54
CA SER A 65 -24.82 -8.79 0.73
C SER A 65 -25.78 -7.71 1.27
N GLY A 66 -26.02 -6.62 0.51
CA GLY A 66 -26.89 -5.51 0.89
C GLY A 66 -26.25 -4.47 1.83
N THR A 67 -24.99 -4.68 2.23
CA THR A 67 -24.29 -3.79 3.18
C THR A 67 -23.45 -2.73 2.48
N SER A 68 -24.14 -1.76 1.85
CA SER A 68 -23.48 -0.68 1.09
C SER A 68 -22.48 0.14 1.91
N GLN A 69 -22.75 0.40 3.20
CA GLN A 69 -21.80 1.11 4.07
C GLN A 69 -20.51 0.34 4.30
N ARG A 70 -20.59 -0.99 4.49
CA ARG A 70 -19.40 -1.84 4.67
C ARG A 70 -18.57 -1.89 3.39
N ALA A 71 -19.22 -1.97 2.22
CA ALA A 71 -18.53 -1.90 0.94
C ALA A 71 -17.67 -0.64 0.82
N LEU A 72 -18.19 0.52 1.24
CA LEU A 72 -17.45 1.79 1.23
C LEU A 72 -16.31 1.82 2.25
N GLN A 73 -16.52 1.28 3.46
CA GLN A 73 -15.44 1.18 4.46
C GLN A 73 -14.29 0.31 3.96
N ILE A 74 -14.59 -0.82 3.31
CA ILE A 74 -13.59 -1.70 2.70
C ILE A 74 -12.79 -0.94 1.63
N THR A 75 -13.46 -0.11 0.82
CA THR A 75 -12.75 0.71 -0.20
C THR A 75 -11.74 1.72 0.36
N ALA A 76 -11.76 1.97 1.67
CA ALA A 76 -10.77 2.84 2.31
C ALA A 76 -9.48 2.11 2.73
N LEU A 77 -9.43 0.77 2.70
CA LEU A 77 -8.23 0.01 3.11
C LEU A 77 -6.94 0.39 2.36
N PRO A 78 -6.95 0.59 1.02
CA PRO A 78 -5.75 1.00 0.31
C PRO A 78 -5.23 2.37 0.75
N LEU A 79 -6.08 3.26 1.27
CA LEU A 79 -5.67 4.57 1.79
C LEU A 79 -4.78 4.43 3.03
N ILE A 80 -5.07 3.47 3.91
CA ILE A 80 -4.22 3.20 5.08
C ILE A 80 -2.82 2.81 4.62
N ASN A 81 -2.73 1.95 3.60
CA ASN A 81 -1.45 1.54 3.04
C ASN A 81 -0.69 2.71 2.42
N LEU A 82 -1.38 3.59 1.67
CA LEU A 82 -0.79 4.82 1.13
C LEU A 82 -0.27 5.74 2.23
N VAL A 83 -1.05 5.97 3.29
CA VAL A 83 -0.63 6.83 4.41
C VAL A 83 0.62 6.29 5.09
N VAL A 84 0.65 4.98 5.38
CA VAL A 84 1.81 4.34 6.00
C VAL A 84 3.04 4.40 5.09
N GLY A 85 2.88 4.04 3.80
CA GLY A 85 3.97 4.04 2.83
C GLY A 85 4.53 5.43 2.59
N SER A 86 3.67 6.41 2.31
CA SER A 86 4.08 7.81 2.13
C SER A 86 4.73 8.40 3.38
N GLY A 87 4.21 8.07 4.57
CA GLY A 87 4.81 8.48 5.84
C GLY A 87 6.21 7.89 6.05
N ALA A 88 6.39 6.60 5.72
CA ALA A 88 7.68 5.94 5.81
C ALA A 88 8.70 6.54 4.82
N PHE A 89 8.32 6.77 3.56
CA PHE A 89 9.19 7.44 2.59
C PHE A 89 9.53 8.87 2.97
N ALA A 90 8.56 9.65 3.46
CA ALA A 90 8.81 11.01 3.93
C ALA A 90 9.79 11.02 5.11
N TRP A 91 9.69 10.05 6.02
CA TRP A 91 10.64 9.90 7.11
C TRP A 91 12.05 9.57 6.62
N ILE A 92 12.19 8.60 5.72
CA ILE A 92 13.49 8.24 5.11
C ILE A 92 14.13 9.48 4.44
N GLU A 93 13.33 10.24 3.70
CA GLU A 93 13.82 11.44 3.01
C GLU A 93 14.29 12.52 4.00
N TRP A 94 13.47 12.87 4.98
CA TRP A 94 13.75 14.00 5.88
C TRP A 94 14.71 13.69 7.01
N MET A 95 14.64 12.48 7.58
CA MET A 95 15.42 12.09 8.75
C MET A 95 16.68 11.30 8.40
N GLN A 96 16.66 10.53 7.31
CA GLN A 96 17.77 9.65 6.90
C GLN A 96 18.47 10.15 5.61
N GLY A 97 18.05 11.30 5.07
CA GLY A 97 18.64 11.89 3.86
C GLY A 97 18.48 11.00 2.63
N GLY A 98 17.36 10.28 2.54
CA GLY A 98 17.06 9.36 1.45
C GLY A 98 17.78 8.00 1.56
N LYS A 99 18.50 7.74 2.66
CA LYS A 99 19.19 6.46 2.88
C LYS A 99 18.28 5.47 3.59
N PHE A 100 18.26 4.23 3.12
CA PHE A 100 17.54 3.13 3.78
C PHE A 100 18.28 2.57 5.02
N THR A 101 19.49 3.05 5.28
CA THR A 101 20.29 2.73 6.48
C THR A 101 19.83 3.57 7.65
N GLY A 102 19.59 2.94 8.81
CA GLY A 102 19.24 3.62 10.05
C GLY A 102 20.40 4.39 10.66
#